data_AF-A0A5D0VM43-F1
#
_entry.id   AF-A0A5D0VM43-F1
#
_cell.length_a   1.000
_cell.length_b   1.000
_cell.length_c   1.000
_cell.angle_alpha   90.00
_cell.angle_beta   90.00
_cell.angle_gamma   90.00
#
_symmetry.space_group_name_H-M   'P 1'
#
loop_
_entity.id
_entity.type
_entity.pdbx_description
1 polymer ?
#
loop_
_entity_poly.entity_id
_entity_poly.type
_entity_poly.pdbx_seq_one_letter_code
_entity_poly.pdbx_strand_id
1 'polypeptide(L)'
;MRNLHLTLSLAVSLLVAGCVNNNVEPTLKTSSASVSSKGLFECINRNGNGYIDRSEHVYLRPCGITEDLACGNVPDAFDESSNTDTVQFGSRFLQLADADGDGRISSLELRAHCNNMTVKK
;
A
#
# COMPACT_ATOMS: atom_id res chain seq x y z
N MET A 1 -53.37 -24.18 -17.42
CA MET A 1 -54.32 -24.36 -16.30
C MET A 1 -53.59 -25.07 -15.16
N ARG A 2 -53.52 -24.44 -13.97
CA ARG A 2 -53.29 -25.05 -12.63
C ARG A 2 -51.91 -25.71 -12.39
N ASN A 3 -51.14 -25.47 -11.31
CA ASN A 3 -51.35 -25.05 -9.91
C ASN A 3 -50.05 -24.32 -9.43
N LEU A 4 -50.02 -23.16 -8.76
CA LEU A 4 -50.31 -22.80 -7.36
C LEU A 4 -49.71 -23.70 -6.27
N HIS A 5 -48.65 -23.23 -5.57
CA HIS A 5 -48.26 -23.44 -4.16
C HIS A 5 -47.10 -22.43 -3.88
N LEU A 6 -47.29 -21.25 -3.28
CA LEU A 6 -47.65 -20.87 -1.90
C LEU A 6 -46.68 -21.39 -0.80
N THR A 7 -45.77 -20.48 -0.41
CA THR A 7 -45.18 -20.23 0.93
C THR A 7 -44.43 -21.34 1.66
N LEU A 8 -43.28 -20.99 2.29
CA LEU A 8 -43.13 -20.90 3.76
C LEU A 8 -41.65 -21.08 4.18
N SER A 9 -41.10 -20.02 4.80
CA SER A 9 -40.13 -20.00 5.90
C SER A 9 -38.82 -20.82 5.85
N LEU A 10 -37.68 -20.17 6.12
CA LEU A 10 -37.06 -20.20 7.47
C LEU A 10 -35.86 -19.25 7.50
N ALA A 11 -35.93 -18.23 8.34
CA ALA A 11 -34.74 -17.55 8.83
C ALA A 11 -34.02 -18.49 9.79
N VAL A 12 -32.73 -18.77 9.54
CA VAL A 12 -31.84 -19.37 10.55
C VAL A 12 -30.70 -18.39 10.77
N SER A 13 -30.80 -17.70 11.89
CA SER A 13 -29.75 -16.90 12.50
C SER A 13 -28.86 -17.78 13.40
N LEU A 14 -27.65 -17.27 13.67
CA LEU A 14 -26.65 -17.71 14.68
C LEU A 14 -25.85 -18.98 14.30
N LEU A 15 -24.52 -19.01 14.41
CA LEU A 15 -23.72 -18.59 15.57
C LEU A 15 -22.38 -17.93 15.15
N VAL A 16 -22.05 -16.81 15.80
CA VAL A 16 -20.69 -16.30 15.90
C VAL A 16 -19.94 -17.18 16.90
N ALA A 17 -18.98 -17.97 16.43
CA ALA A 17 -18.01 -18.62 17.31
C ALA A 17 -16.93 -17.60 17.66
N GLY A 18 -16.87 -17.24 18.94
CA GLY A 18 -15.92 -16.28 19.49
C GLY A 18 -14.47 -16.75 19.40
N CYS A 19 -13.59 -15.79 19.16
CA CYS A 19 -12.15 -15.92 19.31
C CYS A 19 -11.79 -16.01 20.80
N VAL A 20 -11.04 -17.03 21.23
CA VAL A 20 -10.00 -16.93 22.26
C VAL A 20 -9.08 -18.12 22.04
N ASN A 21 -7.82 -17.83 21.72
CA ASN A 21 -6.74 -18.76 22.02
C ASN A 21 -5.52 -17.94 22.45
N ASN A 22 -5.20 -18.02 23.74
CA ASN A 22 -4.00 -17.44 24.33
C ASN A 22 -2.85 -18.41 24.10
N ASN A 23 -2.01 -18.13 23.11
CA ASN A 23 -0.65 -18.68 23.06
C ASN A 23 0.29 -17.53 22.72
N VAL A 24 0.90 -16.97 23.77
CA VAL A 24 2.08 -16.12 23.65
C VAL A 24 3.23 -17.05 23.28
N GLU A 25 3.45 -17.18 21.98
CA GLU A 25 4.67 -17.76 21.42
C GLU A 25 5.42 -16.61 20.75
N PRO A 26 6.74 -16.44 20.99
CA PRO A 26 7.48 -15.35 20.44
C PRO A 26 7.58 -15.61 18.94
N THR A 27 6.69 -14.98 18.17
CA THR A 27 6.85 -14.94 16.72
C THR A 27 8.20 -14.31 16.47
N LEU A 28 9.17 -15.14 16.09
CA LEU A 28 10.32 -14.73 15.32
C LEU A 28 9.79 -13.72 14.31
N LYS A 29 10.20 -12.46 14.45
CA LYS A 29 10.08 -11.47 13.39
C LYS A 29 10.93 -12.02 12.25
N THR A 30 10.34 -12.89 11.44
CA THR A 30 10.85 -13.26 10.14
C THR A 30 10.84 -11.97 9.35
N SER A 31 12.02 -11.34 9.37
CA SER A 31 12.43 -10.19 8.60
C SER A 31 12.40 -10.52 7.10
N SER A 32 11.20 -10.74 6.61
CA SER A 32 10.82 -10.75 5.19
C SER A 32 9.50 -9.98 5.09
N ALA A 33 9.49 -8.78 5.67
CA ALA A 33 8.55 -7.78 5.22
C ALA A 33 8.89 -7.54 3.76
N SER A 34 8.11 -8.12 2.85
CA SER A 34 7.86 -7.48 1.58
C SER A 34 7.65 -6.01 1.92
N VAL A 35 8.52 -5.13 1.43
CA VAL A 35 8.29 -3.69 1.51
C VAL A 35 6.83 -3.48 1.15
N SER A 36 6.01 -3.08 2.13
CA SER A 36 4.57 -3.02 1.91
C SER A 36 4.34 -1.80 1.04
N SER A 37 4.40 -2.00 -0.28
CA SER A 37 4.11 -0.98 -1.29
C SER A 37 2.74 -0.34 -1.03
N LYS A 38 1.81 -1.08 -0.45
CA LYS A 38 0.55 -0.55 0.09
C LYS A 38 0.78 0.49 1.18
N GLY A 39 1.55 0.16 2.22
CA GLY A 39 1.85 1.11 3.30
C GLY A 39 2.62 2.34 2.80
N LEU A 40 3.56 2.17 1.88
CA LEU A 40 4.24 3.29 1.23
C LEU A 40 3.25 4.17 0.47
N PHE A 41 2.40 3.54 -0.35
CA PHE A 41 1.40 4.26 -1.13
C PHE A 41 0.48 5.10 -0.23
N GLU A 42 -0.02 4.51 0.85
CA GLU A 42 -0.88 5.17 1.83
C GLU A 42 -0.17 6.32 2.57
N CYS A 43 1.14 6.20 2.80
CA CYS A 43 1.92 7.28 3.39
C CYS A 43 2.11 8.46 2.42
N ILE A 44 2.38 8.18 1.13
CA ILE A 44 2.72 9.20 0.12
C ILE A 44 1.46 9.91 -0.40
N ASN A 45 0.38 9.17 -0.66
CA ASN A 45 -0.91 9.69 -1.17
C ASN A 45 -1.69 10.37 -0.03
N ARG A 46 -1.29 11.60 0.30
CA ARG A 46 -1.83 12.38 1.43
C ARG A 46 -3.20 12.96 1.15
N ASN A 47 -3.52 13.24 -0.10
CA ASN A 47 -4.84 13.76 -0.46
C ASN A 47 -5.88 12.63 -0.60
N GLY A 48 -5.44 11.37 -0.68
CA GLY A 48 -6.29 10.18 -0.74
C GLY A 48 -7.01 9.98 -2.07
N ASN A 49 -6.55 10.61 -3.16
CA ASN A 49 -7.23 10.57 -4.46
C ASN A 49 -7.00 9.27 -5.25
N GLY A 50 -6.12 8.40 -4.75
CA GLY A 50 -5.82 7.09 -5.34
C GLY A 50 -4.62 7.11 -6.28
N TYR A 51 -3.91 8.23 -6.35
CA TYR A 51 -2.69 8.44 -7.12
C TYR A 51 -1.65 9.17 -6.26
N ILE A 52 -0.38 9.06 -6.64
CA ILE A 52 0.68 9.95 -6.16
C ILE A 52 0.90 10.99 -7.25
N ASP A 53 0.50 12.22 -6.98
CA ASP A 53 0.65 13.34 -7.90
C ASP A 53 1.97 14.10 -7.65
N ARG A 54 2.32 15.02 -8.55
CA ARG A 54 3.50 15.89 -8.38
C ARG A 54 3.53 16.62 -7.03
N SER A 55 2.38 17.01 -6.48
CA SER A 55 2.30 17.66 -5.16
C SER A 55 2.71 16.75 -4.01
N GLU A 56 2.63 15.43 -4.19
CA GLU A 56 2.92 14.41 -3.17
C GLU A 56 4.33 13.83 -3.31
N HIS A 57 5.08 14.24 -4.34
CA HIS A 57 6.49 13.88 -4.50
C HIS A 57 7.35 14.28 -3.30
N VAL A 58 6.93 15.31 -2.55
CA VAL A 58 7.56 15.74 -1.29
C VAL A 58 7.45 14.71 -0.17
N TYR A 59 6.61 13.69 -0.32
CA TYR A 59 6.42 12.63 0.67
C TYR A 59 7.19 11.35 0.34
N LEU A 60 7.80 11.26 -0.85
CA LEU A 60 8.50 10.04 -1.28
C LEU A 60 9.60 9.63 -0.29
N ARG A 61 10.54 10.52 0.03
CA ARG A 61 11.62 10.22 0.99
C ARG A 61 11.13 10.05 2.42
N PRO A 62 10.31 10.98 2.97
CA PRO A 62 9.76 10.81 4.32
C PRO A 62 8.98 9.51 4.52
N CYS A 63 8.38 8.94 3.46
CA CYS A 63 7.66 7.68 3.50
C CYS A 63 8.51 6.44 3.18
N GLY A 64 9.81 6.61 2.93
CA GLY A 64 10.75 5.51 2.81
C GLY A 64 11.23 5.17 1.39
N ILE A 65 10.98 6.01 0.38
CA ILE A 65 11.72 5.91 -0.88
C ILE A 65 13.13 6.46 -0.66
N THR A 66 14.15 5.65 -0.92
CA THR A 66 15.56 6.00 -0.68
C THR A 66 16.17 6.79 -1.83
N GLU A 67 17.37 7.36 -1.64
CA GLU A 67 18.07 8.18 -2.65
C GLU A 67 18.30 7.49 -4.01
N ASP A 68 18.47 6.17 -3.96
CA ASP A 68 18.61 5.29 -5.12
C ASP A 68 17.26 4.91 -5.76
N LEU A 69 16.17 5.57 -5.35
CA LEU A 69 14.81 5.34 -5.83
C LEU A 69 14.27 3.94 -5.51
N ALA A 70 14.91 3.24 -4.54
CA ALA A 70 14.42 1.97 -4.04
C ALA A 70 13.30 2.16 -3.02
N CYS A 71 12.44 1.15 -2.89
CA CYS A 71 11.42 1.15 -1.87
C CYS A 71 11.98 0.61 -0.56
N GLY A 72 11.99 1.44 0.49
CA GLY A 72 12.33 1.08 1.86
C GLY A 72 11.10 0.82 2.73
N ASN A 73 11.25 0.85 4.05
CA ASN A 73 10.12 0.73 4.97
C ASN A 73 9.52 2.12 5.28
N VAL A 74 8.22 2.16 5.57
CA VAL A 74 7.56 3.37 6.09
C VAL A 74 8.10 3.66 7.50
N PRO A 75 8.66 4.84 7.78
CA PRO A 75 9.13 5.20 9.12
C PRO A 75 7.98 5.37 10.12
N ASP A 76 8.25 5.08 11.40
CA ASP A 76 7.28 5.28 12.49
C ASP A 76 6.98 6.78 12.76
N ALA A 77 7.91 7.66 12.38
CA ALA A 77 7.79 9.10 12.55
C ALA A 77 8.11 9.82 11.23
N PHE A 78 7.27 10.80 10.90
CA PHE A 78 7.43 11.61 9.70
C PHE A 78 8.41 12.76 9.97
N ASP A 79 9.56 12.77 9.29
CA ASP A 79 10.55 13.84 9.37
C ASP A 79 10.48 14.75 8.14
N GLU A 80 9.80 15.88 8.30
CA GLU A 80 9.63 16.90 7.26
C GLU A 80 10.93 17.65 6.94
N SER A 81 11.95 17.58 7.79
CA SER A 81 13.25 18.25 7.55
C SER A 81 14.07 17.61 6.44
N SER A 82 13.74 16.36 6.08
CA SER A 82 14.37 15.60 4.99
C SER A 82 13.93 16.03 3.58
N ASN A 83 13.30 17.19 3.40
CA ASN A 83 12.68 17.64 2.14
C ASN A 83 13.55 18.52 1.23
N THR A 84 14.86 18.35 1.23
CA THR A 84 15.74 19.05 0.28
C THR A 84 15.75 18.35 -1.09
N ASP A 85 15.43 19.09 -2.15
CA ASP A 85 15.38 18.66 -3.57
C ASP A 85 14.28 17.64 -3.96
N THR A 86 13.05 17.88 -3.50
CA THR A 86 11.89 17.01 -3.76
C THR A 86 11.42 16.99 -5.21
N VAL A 87 11.61 18.08 -5.95
CA VAL A 87 11.08 18.22 -7.32
C VAL A 87 11.86 17.36 -8.30
N GLN A 88 13.19 17.41 -8.27
CA GLN A 88 14.01 16.58 -9.15
C GLN A 88 13.89 15.11 -8.76
N PHE A 89 13.97 14.81 -7.46
CA PHE A 89 13.80 13.47 -6.95
C PHE A 89 12.47 12.85 -7.39
N GLY A 90 11.36 13.54 -7.16
CA GLY A 90 10.04 13.08 -7.57
C GLY A 90 9.88 12.93 -9.07
N SER A 91 10.46 13.85 -9.87
CA SER A 91 10.42 13.73 -11.33
C SER A 91 11.20 12.51 -11.83
N ARG A 92 12.32 12.16 -11.19
CA ARG A 92 13.07 10.94 -11.50
C ARG A 92 12.29 9.69 -11.10
N PHE A 93 11.65 9.71 -9.94
CA PHE A 93 10.83 8.60 -9.47
C PHE A 93 9.64 8.35 -10.39
N LEU A 94 8.93 9.42 -10.78
CA LEU A 94 7.82 9.36 -11.73
C LEU A 94 8.23 8.65 -13.02
N GLN A 95 9.35 9.05 -13.64
CA GLN A 95 9.86 8.43 -14.88
C GLN A 95 10.14 6.91 -14.78
N LEU A 96 10.32 6.38 -13.56
CA LEU A 96 10.58 4.95 -13.35
C LEU A 96 9.32 4.17 -12.98
N ALA A 97 8.41 4.79 -12.22
CA ALA A 97 7.26 4.12 -11.65
C ALA A 97 6.00 4.28 -12.51
N ASP A 98 5.82 5.42 -13.18
CA ASP A 98 4.69 5.71 -14.08
C ASP A 98 4.80 4.84 -15.34
N ALA A 99 4.07 3.72 -15.35
CA ALA A 99 4.20 2.70 -16.37
C ALA A 99 3.24 2.96 -17.53
N ASP A 100 2.10 3.61 -17.28
CA ASP A 100 1.12 3.94 -18.31
C ASP A 100 1.28 5.36 -18.89
N GLY A 101 2.08 6.22 -18.26
CA GLY A 101 2.47 7.53 -18.75
C GLY A 101 1.43 8.62 -18.48
N ASP A 102 0.55 8.45 -17.49
CA ASP A 102 -0.49 9.42 -17.15
C ASP A 102 0.03 10.62 -16.31
N GLY A 103 1.30 10.60 -15.93
CA GLY A 103 1.97 11.64 -15.17
C GLY A 103 1.68 11.57 -13.66
N ARG A 104 1.14 10.46 -13.19
CA ARG A 104 0.86 10.13 -11.79
C ARG A 104 1.34 8.71 -11.52
N ILE A 105 1.25 8.26 -10.27
CA ILE A 105 1.63 6.89 -9.91
C ILE A 105 0.48 6.25 -9.17
N SER A 106 -0.08 5.19 -9.74
CA SER A 106 -1.09 4.36 -9.08
C SER A 106 -0.46 3.40 -8.05
N SER A 107 -1.30 2.85 -7.17
CA SER A 107 -0.84 1.83 -6.20
C SER A 107 -0.26 0.59 -6.88
N LEU A 108 -0.79 0.21 -8.05
CA LEU A 108 -0.32 -0.94 -8.82
C LEU A 108 1.09 -0.71 -9.37
N GLU A 109 1.33 0.48 -9.90
CA GLU A 109 2.61 0.90 -10.46
C GLU A 109 3.69 0.99 -9.40
N LEU A 110 3.39 1.61 -8.25
CA LEU A 110 4.32 1.65 -7.13
C LEU A 110 4.70 0.22 -6.69
N ARG A 111 3.71 -0.68 -6.59
CA ARG A 111 3.95 -2.09 -6.27
C ARG A 111 4.84 -2.78 -7.30
N ALA A 112 4.58 -2.55 -8.60
CA ALA A 112 5.37 -3.13 -9.67
C ALA A 112 6.83 -2.65 -9.61
N HIS A 113 7.06 -1.35 -9.39
CA HIS A 113 8.38 -0.75 -9.20
C HIS A 113 9.11 -1.40 -8.01
N CYS A 114 8.49 -1.45 -6.83
CA CYS A 114 9.11 -2.03 -5.64
C CYS A 114 9.46 -3.52 -5.81
N ASN A 115 8.59 -4.30 -6.46
CA ASN A 115 8.84 -5.72 -6.69
C ASN A 115 9.99 -5.95 -7.69
N ASN A 116 10.09 -5.12 -8.73
CA ASN A 116 11.18 -5.21 -9.71
C ASN A 116 12.56 -4.99 -9.06
N MET A 117 12.62 -4.11 -8.05
CA MET A 117 13.85 -3.84 -7.30
C MET A 117 14.29 -5.01 -6.41
N THR A 118 13.35 -5.82 -5.89
CA THR A 118 13.68 -7.00 -5.07
C THR A 118 14.24 -8.18 -5.88
N VAL A 119 13.97 -8.23 -7.19
CA VAL A 119 14.41 -9.32 -8.08
C VAL A 119 15.82 -9.10 -8.63
N LYS A 120 16.33 -7.86 -8.61
CA LYS A 120 17.64 -7.48 -9.18
C LYS A 120 18.80 -7.46 -8.17
N LYS A 121 18.57 -7.91 -6.94
CA LYS A 121 19.58 -7.98 -5.86
C LYS A 121 20.19 -9.38 -5.78
#